data_AF-L7UK06-F1
#
_entry.id   AF-L7UK06-F1
#
_cell.length_a   1.000
_cell.length_b   1.000
_cell.length_c   1.000
_cell.angle_alpha   90.00
_cell.angle_beta   90.00
_cell.angle_gamma   90.00
#
_symmetry.space_group_name_H-M   'P 1'
#
loop_
_entity.id
_entity.type
_entity.pdbx_description
1 polymer ?
#
loop_
_entity_poly.entity_id
_entity_poly.type
_entity_poly.pdbx_seq_one_letter_code
_entity_poly.pdbx_strand_id
1 'polypeptide(L)'
;MSSPLALLVLLLAASPVSPGEGTEGPPQRESARFVFAWRGVPVGTVSLTHEAGRFTYLSQHLHTRGTRHGERRREVTLAVDASGRLAGGKGVPQALWLWRGPPSPGCVTGREELSGREGPHCVTGGTAPWVEGTLLGVPFRARYSAGGRMEVLEVGDSRFTEASPQERLRPPPDFFSQGLPVEGGSQGALTLVPALEVPSRLEGMTPWTSVAARALSARVHAAFPEKGPGAADWREGGEGEAGGCLAHALRFAAGARKQGVKVALVHGLLVVDGGPARPHAWVRVALVDGGTLDLDPTSLDAVLPDTHLPLALAEARGPALEAGARWLALLRGAHRVVRQR
;
A
#
# COMPACT_ATOMS: atom_id res chain seq x y z
N MET A 1 65.37 21.96 36.46
CA MET A 1 65.20 22.69 35.19
C MET A 1 64.44 21.78 34.23
N SER A 2 63.57 22.40 33.46
CA SER A 2 62.45 21.85 32.71
C SER A 2 62.81 20.81 31.64
N SER A 3 61.96 19.79 31.50
CA SER A 3 61.64 19.15 30.20
C SER A 3 61.08 20.21 29.23
N PRO A 4 61.06 20.04 27.88
CA PRO A 4 60.65 18.78 27.24
C PRO A 4 61.13 18.47 25.79
N LEU A 5 60.66 17.30 25.36
CA LEU A 5 60.10 16.94 24.05
C LEU A 5 61.02 16.56 22.87
N ALA A 6 60.69 15.36 22.40
CA ALA A 6 61.20 14.65 21.25
C ALA A 6 60.56 15.11 19.93
N LEU A 7 61.33 14.99 18.85
CA LEU A 7 60.85 14.95 17.47
C LEU A 7 61.81 14.05 16.68
N LEU A 8 61.34 12.92 16.16
CA LEU A 8 62.08 12.18 15.14
C LEU A 8 61.14 11.84 13.98
N VAL A 9 61.42 12.48 12.85
CA VAL A 9 60.81 12.32 11.53
C VAL A 9 61.47 11.11 10.85
N LEU A 10 60.66 10.20 10.29
CA LEU A 10 61.15 9.08 9.49
C LEU A 10 60.60 9.15 8.06
N LEU A 11 61.54 9.05 7.12
CA LEU A 11 61.43 9.23 5.68
C LEU A 11 60.60 8.12 5.00
N LEU A 12 59.68 8.54 4.13
CA LEU A 12 58.96 7.70 3.17
C LEU A 12 59.87 7.40 1.96
N ALA A 13 60.18 6.12 1.74
CA ALA A 13 60.74 5.63 0.48
C ALA A 13 59.62 5.25 -0.47
N ALA A 14 59.65 5.83 -1.67
CA ALA A 14 58.70 5.62 -2.76
C ALA A 14 58.75 4.19 -3.32
N SER A 15 57.58 3.62 -3.59
CA SER A 15 57.40 2.46 -4.48
C SER A 15 56.70 2.92 -5.77
N PRO A 16 57.06 2.37 -6.94
CA PRO A 16 56.62 2.87 -8.24
C PRO A 16 55.14 2.56 -8.51
N VAL A 17 54.48 3.51 -9.18
CA VAL A 17 53.11 3.45 -9.67
C VAL A 17 53.06 2.57 -10.92
N SER A 18 52.23 1.51 -10.90
CA SER A 18 51.74 0.86 -12.12
C SER A 18 50.35 1.41 -12.45
N PRO A 19 50.10 1.93 -13.67
CA PRO A 19 48.76 2.24 -14.14
C PRO A 19 48.19 0.99 -14.84
N GLY A 20 47.04 0.48 -14.38
CA GLY A 20 46.43 -0.66 -15.05
C GLY A 20 45.19 -1.20 -14.33
N GLU A 21 44.04 -0.91 -14.94
CA GLU A 21 42.80 -1.67 -14.83
C GLU A 21 42.09 -1.63 -13.47
N GLY A 22 41.28 -0.58 -13.31
CA GLY A 22 40.11 -0.68 -12.46
C GLY A 22 39.26 -1.86 -12.92
N THR A 23 39.26 -2.93 -12.12
CA THR A 23 38.21 -3.94 -12.14
C THR A 23 36.88 -3.25 -11.84
N GLU A 24 36.22 -2.72 -12.88
CA GLU A 24 34.79 -2.55 -12.91
C GLU A 24 34.20 -3.95 -12.73
N GLY A 25 33.73 -4.24 -11.51
CA GLY A 25 32.85 -5.38 -11.29
C GLY A 25 31.66 -5.28 -12.27
N PRO A 26 31.03 -6.41 -12.63
CA PRO A 26 29.89 -6.39 -13.53
C PRO A 26 28.86 -5.36 -13.05
N PRO A 27 28.23 -4.59 -13.96
CA PRO A 27 27.31 -3.51 -13.58
C PRO A 27 26.30 -4.05 -12.59
N GLN A 28 26.36 -3.52 -11.36
CA GLN A 28 25.60 -4.07 -10.26
C GLN A 28 24.12 -3.86 -10.53
N ARG A 29 23.45 -4.95 -10.94
CA ARG A 29 22.00 -4.97 -11.08
C ARG A 29 21.39 -4.63 -9.75
N GLU A 30 20.59 -3.58 -9.75
CA GLU A 30 19.86 -3.13 -8.58
C GLU A 30 18.38 -3.46 -8.76
N SER A 31 17.74 -3.93 -7.70
CA SER A 31 16.31 -4.21 -7.73
C SER A 31 15.64 -3.85 -6.43
N ALA A 32 14.40 -3.40 -6.51
CA ALA A 32 13.51 -3.22 -5.37
C ALA A 32 12.13 -3.72 -5.71
N ARG A 33 11.38 -4.09 -4.68
CA ARG A 33 10.00 -4.53 -4.80
C ARG A 33 9.15 -3.78 -3.80
N PHE A 34 8.01 -3.31 -4.25
CA PHE A 34 7.05 -2.56 -3.47
C PHE A 34 5.73 -3.29 -3.48
N VAL A 35 5.08 -3.39 -2.33
CA VAL A 35 3.67 -3.75 -2.29
C VAL A 35 2.86 -2.51 -2.61
N PHE A 36 1.97 -2.64 -3.59
CA PHE A 36 1.05 -1.60 -4.00
C PHE A 36 -0.30 -1.80 -3.31
N ALA A 37 -0.68 -0.80 -2.51
CA ALA A 37 -2.01 -0.69 -1.93
C ALA A 37 -2.76 0.49 -2.52
N TRP A 38 -4.03 0.30 -2.82
CA TRP A 38 -4.94 1.36 -3.22
C TRP A 38 -6.01 1.53 -2.14
N ARG A 39 -6.11 2.72 -1.56
CA ARG A 39 -6.97 3.03 -0.40
C ARG A 39 -6.83 1.99 0.71
N GLY A 40 -5.58 1.62 1.02
CA GLY A 40 -5.23 0.67 2.07
C GLY A 40 -5.46 -0.81 1.73
N VAL A 41 -6.03 -1.13 0.56
CA VAL A 41 -6.19 -2.52 0.10
C VAL A 41 -4.97 -2.92 -0.74
N PRO A 42 -4.22 -3.97 -0.39
CA PRO A 42 -3.17 -4.50 -1.25
C PRO A 42 -3.77 -5.03 -2.56
N VAL A 43 -3.34 -4.48 -3.69
CA VAL A 43 -3.86 -4.84 -5.02
C VAL A 43 -2.80 -5.42 -5.95
N GLY A 44 -1.54 -5.41 -5.52
CA GLY A 44 -0.46 -5.98 -6.31
C GLY A 44 0.93 -5.62 -5.82
N THR A 45 1.90 -5.80 -6.70
CA THR A 45 3.29 -5.43 -6.47
C THR A 45 3.86 -4.65 -7.64
N VAL A 46 4.81 -3.77 -7.34
CA VAL A 46 5.67 -3.13 -8.32
C VAL A 46 7.08 -3.60 -8.10
N SER A 47 7.74 -4.08 -9.14
CA SER A 47 9.16 -4.40 -9.12
C SER A 47 9.93 -3.43 -10.01
N LEU A 48 11.00 -2.87 -9.46
CA LEU A 48 11.91 -1.97 -10.14
C LEU A 48 13.22 -2.71 -10.34
N THR A 49 13.79 -2.67 -11.54
CA THR A 49 15.13 -3.17 -11.83
C THR A 49 15.89 -2.11 -12.59
N HIS A 50 17.10 -1.79 -12.14
CA HIS A 50 18.01 -0.91 -12.85
C HIS A 50 19.34 -1.63 -13.08
N GLU A 51 19.81 -1.55 -14.31
CA GLU A 51 21.10 -2.08 -14.76
C GLU A 51 21.68 -1.11 -15.81
N ALA A 52 22.91 -1.36 -16.26
CA ALA A 52 23.57 -0.46 -17.20
C ALA A 52 22.71 -0.20 -18.45
N GLY A 53 22.39 1.06 -18.70
CA GLY A 53 21.61 1.48 -19.87
C GLY A 53 20.10 1.24 -19.78
N ARG A 54 19.58 0.64 -18.69
CA ARG A 54 18.23 0.08 -18.69
C ARG A 54 17.53 0.16 -17.33
N PHE A 55 16.29 0.64 -17.37
CA PHE A 55 15.37 0.63 -16.25
C PHE A 55 14.11 -0.17 -16.60
N THR A 56 13.76 -1.14 -15.78
CA THR A 56 12.54 -1.95 -15.95
C THR A 56 11.59 -1.68 -14.80
N TYR A 57 10.36 -1.32 -15.17
CA TYR A 57 9.22 -1.19 -14.29
C TYR A 57 8.25 -2.34 -14.58
N LEU A 58 7.96 -3.14 -13.56
CA LEU A 58 7.00 -4.23 -13.65
C LEU A 58 5.89 -3.99 -12.61
N SER A 59 4.67 -3.78 -13.09
CA SER A 59 3.46 -3.76 -12.28
C SER A 59 2.72 -5.09 -12.45
N GLN A 60 2.39 -5.72 -11.33
CA GLN A 60 1.60 -6.94 -11.28
C GLN A 60 0.39 -6.66 -10.39
N HIS A 61 -0.79 -6.50 -10.99
CA HIS A 61 -2.04 -6.27 -10.27
C HIS A 61 -2.89 -7.53 -10.30
N LEU A 62 -3.47 -7.86 -9.16
CA LEU A 62 -4.44 -8.94 -9.06
C LEU A 62 -5.84 -8.36 -9.25
N HIS A 63 -6.65 -9.02 -10.07
CA HIS A 63 -8.07 -8.72 -10.16
C HIS A 63 -8.88 -10.00 -10.19
N THR A 64 -10.01 -9.96 -9.49
CA THR A 64 -11.03 -11.00 -9.54
C THR A 64 -12.19 -10.52 -10.40
N ARG A 65 -12.71 -11.40 -11.26
CA ARG A 65 -13.97 -11.18 -11.98
C ARG A 65 -14.83 -12.43 -11.87
N GLY A 66 -15.68 -12.46 -10.85
CA GLY A 66 -16.46 -13.65 -10.49
C GLY A 66 -15.53 -14.80 -10.08
N THR A 67 -15.74 -15.99 -10.64
CA THR A 67 -14.89 -17.17 -10.43
C THR A 67 -13.59 -17.15 -11.23
N ARG A 68 -13.38 -16.13 -12.09
CA ARG A 68 -12.17 -16.00 -12.90
C ARG A 68 -11.14 -15.11 -12.23
N HIS A 69 -9.95 -15.66 -12.09
CA HIS A 69 -8.77 -15.00 -11.55
C HIS A 69 -7.97 -14.43 -12.71
N GLY A 70 -7.68 -13.14 -12.66
CA GLY A 70 -6.87 -12.45 -13.65
C GLY A 70 -5.66 -11.79 -13.00
N GLU A 71 -4.48 -12.06 -13.57
CA GLU A 71 -3.32 -11.23 -13.33
C GLU A 71 -3.25 -10.19 -14.45
N ARG A 72 -3.20 -8.91 -14.08
CA ARG A 72 -2.81 -7.86 -15.02
C ARG A 72 -1.35 -7.54 -14.77
N ARG A 73 -0.49 -8.15 -15.58
CA ARG A 73 0.93 -7.83 -15.63
C ARG A 73 1.18 -6.77 -16.70
N ARG A 74 1.86 -5.70 -16.34
CA ARG A 74 2.36 -4.68 -17.28
C ARG A 74 3.83 -4.43 -16.99
N GLU A 75 4.63 -4.57 -18.02
CA GLU A 75 6.07 -4.38 -17.95
C GLU A 75 6.47 -3.31 -18.96
N VAL A 76 7.33 -2.40 -18.55
CA VAL A 76 7.92 -1.38 -19.40
C VAL A 76 9.40 -1.32 -19.10
N THR A 77 10.20 -1.38 -20.17
CA THR A 77 11.64 -1.25 -20.11
C THR A 77 12.04 0.00 -20.86
N LEU A 78 12.80 0.87 -20.21
CA LEU A 78 13.22 2.16 -20.71
C LEU A 78 14.74 2.18 -20.82
N ALA A 79 15.24 2.70 -21.95
CA ALA A 79 16.66 3.00 -22.09
C ALA A 79 16.97 4.25 -21.25
N VAL A 80 17.97 4.15 -20.38
CA VAL A 80 18.40 5.25 -19.51
C VAL A 80 19.91 5.46 -19.59
N ASP A 81 20.35 6.69 -19.41
CA ASP A 81 21.78 7.01 -19.30
C ASP A 81 22.33 6.69 -17.89
N ALA A 82 23.63 6.89 -17.69
CA ALA A 82 24.28 6.67 -16.40
C ALA A 82 23.73 7.54 -15.25
N SER A 83 23.07 8.66 -15.58
CA SER A 83 22.41 9.54 -14.62
C SER A 83 20.96 9.16 -14.33
N GLY A 84 20.43 8.12 -14.99
CA GLY A 84 19.04 7.67 -14.84
C GLY A 84 18.03 8.48 -15.66
N ARG A 85 18.47 9.27 -16.64
CA ARG A 85 17.59 9.98 -17.57
C ARG A 85 17.27 9.13 -18.78
N LEU A 86 16.13 9.37 -19.42
CA LEU A 86 15.75 8.69 -20.66
C LEU A 86 16.78 8.93 -21.76
N ALA A 87 17.23 7.86 -22.42
CA ALA A 87 18.16 7.97 -23.53
C ALA A 87 17.56 8.82 -24.67
N GLY A 88 18.31 9.83 -25.13
CA GLY A 88 17.86 10.75 -26.18
C GLY A 88 16.89 11.85 -25.72
N GLY A 89 16.63 11.98 -24.41
CA GLY A 89 15.74 13.00 -23.86
C GLY A 89 16.25 13.63 -22.56
N LYS A 90 15.53 14.64 -22.07
CA LYS A 90 15.80 15.29 -20.75
C LYS A 90 14.93 14.73 -19.63
N GLY A 91 14.00 13.82 -19.95
CA GLY A 91 13.04 13.27 -18.99
C GLY A 91 13.66 12.21 -18.09
N VAL A 92 13.05 11.99 -16.93
CA VAL A 92 13.39 10.88 -16.01
C VAL A 92 12.22 9.92 -15.86
N PRO A 93 12.43 8.59 -15.75
CA PRO A 93 11.36 7.68 -15.33
C PRO A 93 10.90 8.05 -13.91
N GLN A 94 9.59 8.21 -13.71
CA GLN A 94 8.99 8.63 -12.45
C GLN A 94 9.44 7.75 -11.26
N ALA A 95 9.35 6.42 -11.42
CA ALA A 95 9.70 5.48 -10.38
C ALA A 95 11.21 5.44 -10.11
N LEU A 96 12.05 5.55 -11.15
CA LEU A 96 13.51 5.59 -10.98
C LEU A 96 13.96 6.86 -10.24
N TRP A 97 13.37 7.99 -10.61
CA TRP A 97 13.65 9.29 -10.01
C TRP A 97 13.36 9.33 -8.52
N LEU A 98 12.25 8.72 -8.09
CA LEU A 98 11.89 8.62 -6.67
C LEU A 98 12.68 7.53 -5.94
N TRP A 99 13.03 6.43 -6.61
CA TRP A 99 13.61 5.27 -5.94
C TRP A 99 15.03 5.50 -5.42
N ARG A 100 15.86 6.24 -6.17
CA ARG A 100 17.32 6.33 -5.95
C ARG A 100 17.80 7.51 -5.10
N GLY A 101 16.92 8.17 -4.36
CA GLY A 101 17.30 9.30 -3.51
C GLY A 101 16.12 10.21 -3.24
N PRO A 102 16.05 10.88 -2.07
CA PRO A 102 15.15 12.01 -1.95
C PRO A 102 15.51 13.03 -3.04
N PRO A 103 14.60 13.35 -3.98
CA PRO A 103 14.94 14.26 -5.05
C PRO A 103 15.16 15.66 -4.49
N SER A 104 16.09 16.40 -5.08
CA SER A 104 16.33 17.79 -4.71
C SER A 104 15.09 18.66 -4.95
N PRO A 105 14.85 19.69 -4.11
CA PRO A 105 13.80 20.68 -4.36
C PRO A 105 13.87 21.27 -5.78
N GLY A 106 12.69 21.46 -6.39
CA GLY A 106 12.57 21.92 -7.78
C GLY A 106 11.83 20.92 -8.66
N CYS A 107 11.73 21.23 -9.95
CA CYS A 107 10.98 20.43 -10.91
C CYS A 107 11.87 19.80 -11.98
N VAL A 108 11.53 18.57 -12.37
CA VAL A 108 12.07 17.88 -13.55
C VAL A 108 10.94 17.50 -14.48
N THR A 109 11.25 17.29 -15.76
CA THR A 109 10.34 16.58 -16.65
C THR A 109 10.43 15.10 -16.32
N GLY A 110 9.36 14.52 -15.80
CA GLY A 110 9.28 13.08 -15.57
C GLY A 110 8.29 12.43 -16.53
N ARG A 111 8.47 11.12 -16.72
CA ARG A 111 7.64 10.27 -17.55
C ARG A 111 7.08 9.14 -16.69
N GLU A 112 5.76 9.04 -16.63
CA GLU A 112 5.11 7.90 -15.99
C GLU A 112 5.26 6.65 -16.89
N GLU A 113 5.68 5.53 -16.31
CA GLU A 113 6.20 4.40 -17.06
C GLU A 113 5.14 3.74 -17.95
N LEU A 114 3.93 3.51 -17.42
CA LEU A 114 2.92 2.67 -18.05
C LEU A 114 2.04 3.39 -19.09
N SER A 115 1.81 4.69 -18.92
CA SER A 115 1.07 5.56 -19.86
C SER A 115 2.01 6.30 -20.81
N GLY A 116 3.27 6.47 -20.43
CA GLY A 116 4.24 7.27 -21.17
C GLY A 116 3.97 8.78 -21.10
N ARG A 117 3.00 9.22 -20.29
CA ARG A 117 2.68 10.63 -20.11
C ARG A 117 3.86 11.36 -19.47
N GLU A 118 4.24 12.47 -20.07
CA GLU A 118 5.30 13.34 -19.57
C GLU A 118 4.75 14.62 -18.97
N GLY A 119 5.48 15.19 -18.03
CA GLY A 119 5.12 16.45 -17.40
C GLY A 119 5.92 16.73 -16.13
N PRO A 120 5.59 17.82 -15.42
CA PRO A 120 6.36 18.27 -14.27
C PRO A 120 6.25 17.28 -13.11
N HIS A 121 7.41 16.94 -12.55
CA HIS A 121 7.57 16.26 -11.27
C HIS A 121 8.33 17.21 -10.37
N CYS A 122 7.69 17.70 -9.32
CA CYS A 122 8.21 18.78 -8.51
C CYS A 122 8.35 18.34 -7.06
N VAL A 123 9.51 18.56 -6.45
CA VAL A 123 9.66 18.54 -5.00
C VAL A 123 9.48 19.96 -4.48
N THR A 124 8.50 20.14 -3.60
CA THR A 124 8.17 21.44 -3.00
C THR A 124 8.72 21.58 -1.58
N GLY A 125 9.05 20.47 -0.92
CA GLY A 125 9.62 20.49 0.42
C GLY A 125 9.46 19.15 1.14
N GLY A 126 9.19 19.23 2.44
CA GLY A 126 9.05 18.09 3.33
C GLY A 126 10.00 18.18 4.53
N THR A 127 9.65 17.47 5.60
CA THR A 127 10.50 17.35 6.79
C THR A 127 11.09 15.96 6.80
N ALA A 128 12.42 15.86 6.80
CA ALA A 128 13.13 14.57 6.85
C ALA A 128 12.55 13.66 7.94
N PRO A 129 12.33 12.35 7.66
CA PRO A 129 12.74 11.61 6.46
C PRO A 129 11.75 11.69 5.28
N TRP A 130 10.79 12.61 5.34
CA TRP A 130 9.75 12.76 4.33
C TRP A 130 10.05 13.87 3.32
N VAL A 131 9.72 13.62 2.06
CA VAL A 131 9.74 14.56 0.95
C VAL A 131 8.34 14.67 0.37
N GLU A 132 7.93 15.87 0.01
CA GLU A 132 6.61 16.21 -0.50
C GLU A 132 6.70 17.00 -1.80
N GLY A 133 5.71 16.81 -2.67
CA GLY A 133 5.72 17.42 -3.97
C GLY A 133 4.53 17.01 -4.85
N THR A 134 4.70 17.10 -6.16
CA THR A 134 3.71 16.66 -7.14
C THR A 134 4.34 15.79 -8.24
N LEU A 135 3.59 14.78 -8.70
CA LEU A 135 3.89 13.95 -9.87
C LEU A 135 2.79 14.21 -10.89
N LEU A 136 3.10 14.89 -12.01
CA LEU A 136 2.11 15.25 -13.03
C LEU A 136 0.89 15.99 -12.44
N GLY A 137 1.14 16.88 -11.47
CA GLY A 137 0.11 17.65 -10.77
C GLY A 137 -0.60 16.91 -9.63
N VAL A 138 -0.33 15.61 -9.41
CA VAL A 138 -0.89 14.85 -8.30
C VAL A 138 0.03 14.97 -7.08
N PRO A 139 -0.48 15.38 -5.90
CA PRO A 139 0.33 15.42 -4.69
C PRO A 139 0.95 14.06 -4.36
N PHE A 140 2.21 14.07 -3.96
CA PHE A 140 2.89 12.89 -3.42
C PHE A 140 3.62 13.20 -2.13
N ARG A 141 3.84 12.15 -1.34
CA ARG A 141 4.67 12.15 -0.16
C ARG A 141 5.49 10.87 -0.12
N ALA A 142 6.81 10.98 0.04
CA ALA A 142 7.72 9.83 0.03
C ALA A 142 8.62 9.83 1.27
N ARG A 143 8.79 8.67 1.89
CA ARG A 143 9.69 8.48 3.04
C ARG A 143 10.94 7.76 2.58
N TYR A 144 12.09 8.26 3.01
CA TYR A 144 13.39 7.70 2.67
C TYR A 144 14.09 7.08 3.89
N SER A 145 14.85 6.03 3.65
CA SER A 145 15.77 5.45 4.62
C SER A 145 16.95 6.39 4.87
N ALA A 146 17.73 6.11 5.93
CA ALA A 146 18.99 6.81 6.17
C ALA A 146 20.00 6.64 5.01
N GLY A 147 19.89 5.55 4.23
CA GLY A 147 20.67 5.31 3.02
C GLY A 147 20.12 5.99 1.76
N GLY A 148 19.12 6.87 1.89
CA GLY A 148 18.53 7.60 0.78
C GLY A 148 17.63 6.75 -0.12
N ARG A 149 17.15 5.59 0.34
CA ARG A 149 16.29 4.71 -0.46
C ARG A 149 14.83 4.96 -0.13
N MET A 150 13.97 4.99 -1.14
CA MET A 150 12.54 5.17 -0.91
C MET A 150 11.95 3.93 -0.23
N GLU A 151 11.48 4.09 0.99
CA GLU A 151 10.81 3.02 1.75
C GLU A 151 9.29 3.08 1.59
N VAL A 152 8.73 4.28 1.37
CA VAL A 152 7.29 4.52 1.21
C VAL A 152 7.06 5.61 0.17
N LEU A 153 6.06 5.42 -0.69
CA LEU A 153 5.50 6.46 -1.55
C LEU A 153 3.97 6.49 -1.39
N GLU A 154 3.42 7.68 -1.19
CA GLU A 154 2.00 7.99 -1.20
C GLU A 154 1.75 8.93 -2.38
N VAL A 155 0.83 8.59 -3.28
CA VAL A 155 0.45 9.42 -4.44
C VAL A 155 -1.04 9.24 -4.72
N GLY A 156 -1.82 10.30 -4.51
CA GLY A 156 -3.29 10.19 -4.49
C GLY A 156 -3.77 9.10 -3.52
N ASP A 157 -4.57 8.17 -4.02
CA ASP A 157 -5.08 7.02 -3.25
C ASP A 157 -4.11 5.81 -3.20
N SER A 158 -2.96 5.92 -3.86
CA SER A 158 -1.99 4.83 -3.97
C SER A 158 -0.91 4.94 -2.92
N ARG A 159 -0.55 3.80 -2.31
CA ARG A 159 0.61 3.65 -1.43
C ARG A 159 1.49 2.52 -1.93
N PHE A 160 2.78 2.78 -2.03
CA PHE A 160 3.81 1.80 -2.33
C PHE A 160 4.71 1.68 -1.10
N THR A 161 4.90 0.47 -0.59
CA THR A 161 5.78 0.23 0.57
C THR A 161 6.84 -0.78 0.18
N GLU A 162 8.11 -0.44 0.39
CA GLU A 162 9.24 -1.31 0.09
C GLU A 162 9.12 -2.61 0.88
N ALA A 163 9.32 -3.71 0.18
CA ALA A 163 9.44 -5.04 0.75
C ALA A 163 10.91 -5.43 0.77
N SER A 164 11.35 -6.00 1.90
CA SER A 164 12.76 -6.37 2.06
C SER A 164 13.18 -7.41 1.01
N PRO A 165 14.46 -7.43 0.58
CA PRO A 165 14.93 -8.39 -0.43
C PRO A 165 14.74 -9.85 -0.02
N GLN A 166 14.87 -10.14 1.29
CA GLN A 166 14.67 -11.46 1.88
C GLN A 166 13.22 -11.74 2.24
N GLU A 167 12.34 -10.74 2.14
CA GLU A 167 10.91 -10.93 2.34
C GLU A 167 10.41 -11.90 1.28
N ARG A 168 10.00 -13.09 1.70
CA ARG A 168 9.05 -13.84 0.90
C ARG A 168 7.71 -13.15 1.00
N LEU A 169 7.56 -12.07 0.24
CA LEU A 169 6.26 -11.82 -0.38
C LEU A 169 6.03 -13.05 -1.25
N ARG A 170 5.26 -14.00 -0.72
CA ARG A 170 4.74 -15.10 -1.52
C ARG A 170 4.15 -14.42 -2.78
N PRO A 171 4.43 -14.89 -4.02
CA PRO A 171 3.63 -14.44 -5.16
C PRO A 171 2.19 -14.54 -4.67
N PRO A 172 1.46 -13.43 -4.64
CA PRO A 172 0.33 -13.32 -3.76
C PRO A 172 -0.58 -14.51 -4.09
N PRO A 173 -0.84 -15.44 -3.15
CA PRO A 173 -2.03 -16.27 -3.30
C PRO A 173 -3.12 -15.26 -3.59
N ASP A 174 -3.90 -15.44 -4.66
CA ASP A 174 -4.90 -14.43 -5.04
C ASP A 174 -5.72 -14.10 -3.79
N PHE A 175 -5.45 -12.95 -3.16
CA PHE A 175 -5.82 -12.74 -1.76
C PHE A 175 -7.33 -12.81 -1.62
N PHE A 176 -8.04 -12.43 -2.67
CA PHE A 176 -9.48 -12.48 -2.76
C PHE A 176 -10.05 -13.89 -2.95
N SER A 177 -9.32 -14.85 -3.55
CA SER A 177 -9.82 -16.21 -3.77
C SER A 177 -9.21 -17.26 -2.86
N GLN A 178 -7.90 -17.23 -2.65
CA GLN A 178 -7.14 -18.18 -1.84
C GLN A 178 -7.09 -17.77 -0.37
N GLY A 179 -7.21 -16.48 -0.05
CA GLY A 179 -7.18 -15.97 1.32
C GLY A 179 -5.90 -16.32 2.11
N LEU A 180 -5.89 -15.97 3.38
CA LEU A 180 -4.85 -16.34 4.34
C LEU A 180 -5.25 -17.61 5.08
N PRO A 181 -4.30 -18.52 5.39
CA PRO A 181 -4.60 -19.68 6.19
C PRO A 181 -5.08 -19.26 7.59
N VAL A 182 -6.09 -19.97 8.10
CA VAL A 182 -6.58 -19.84 9.47
C VAL A 182 -6.05 -21.04 10.26
N GLU A 183 -5.21 -20.78 11.26
CA GLU A 183 -4.62 -21.83 12.10
C GLU A 183 -5.49 -22.11 13.34
N GLY A 184 -5.38 -23.31 13.90
CA GLY A 184 -6.10 -23.71 15.12
C GLY A 184 -7.27 -24.66 14.86
N GLY A 185 -8.27 -24.62 15.74
CA GLY A 185 -9.48 -25.45 15.63
C GLY A 185 -10.42 -24.99 14.51
N SER A 186 -11.57 -25.66 14.34
CA SER A 186 -12.61 -25.29 13.38
C SER A 186 -13.64 -24.29 13.93
N GLN A 187 -13.62 -24.00 15.23
CA GLN A 187 -14.57 -23.15 15.93
C GLN A 187 -13.87 -22.06 16.76
N GLY A 188 -14.61 -21.00 17.06
CA GLY A 188 -14.18 -19.90 17.92
C GLY A 188 -13.80 -18.62 17.17
N ALA A 189 -13.60 -17.54 17.95
CA ALA A 189 -13.36 -16.21 17.42
C ALA A 189 -12.02 -16.13 16.66
N LEU A 190 -12.01 -15.38 15.56
CA LEU A 190 -10.80 -15.08 14.82
C LEU A 190 -9.97 -14.04 15.58
N THR A 191 -8.66 -14.25 15.62
CA THR A 191 -7.71 -13.28 16.16
C THR A 191 -6.39 -13.29 15.38
N LEU A 192 -5.54 -12.29 15.64
CA LEU A 192 -4.17 -12.25 15.16
C LEU A 192 -3.20 -12.69 16.26
N VAL A 193 -2.15 -13.43 15.88
CA VAL A 193 -1.02 -13.76 16.76
C VAL A 193 0.29 -13.32 16.11
N PRO A 194 1.06 -12.40 16.73
CA PRO A 194 0.73 -11.62 17.92
C PRO A 194 -0.51 -10.74 17.70
N ALA A 195 -1.19 -10.38 18.80
CA ALA A 195 -2.40 -9.58 18.76
C ALA A 195 -2.13 -8.20 18.18
N LEU A 196 -3.14 -7.67 17.48
CA LEU A 196 -3.09 -6.36 16.88
C LEU A 196 -4.31 -5.59 17.39
N GLU A 197 -4.06 -4.48 18.10
CA GLU A 197 -5.16 -3.68 18.64
C GLU A 197 -5.84 -2.86 17.54
N VAL A 198 -7.13 -3.12 17.34
CA VAL A 198 -8.00 -2.30 16.49
C VAL A 198 -8.88 -1.45 17.40
N PRO A 199 -8.82 -0.12 17.29
CA PRO A 199 -9.70 0.75 18.07
C PRO A 199 -11.17 0.34 17.90
N SER A 200 -11.94 0.42 18.98
CA SER A 200 -13.38 0.17 18.91
C SER A 200 -14.08 1.24 18.06
N ARG A 201 -13.58 2.48 18.06
CA ARG A 201 -14.14 3.63 17.32
C ARG A 201 -13.06 4.39 16.57
N LEU A 202 -13.44 4.93 15.42
CA LEU A 202 -12.67 5.94 14.70
C LEU A 202 -12.94 7.32 15.31
N GLU A 203 -11.93 8.19 15.30
CA GLU A 203 -12.06 9.53 15.84
C GLU A 203 -13.17 10.35 15.13
N GLY A 204 -13.99 11.03 15.92
CA GLY A 204 -15.07 11.89 15.44
C GLY A 204 -16.29 11.17 14.85
N MET A 205 -16.43 9.85 15.01
CA MET A 205 -17.64 9.13 14.60
C MET A 205 -18.90 9.73 15.25
N THR A 206 -19.96 9.87 14.46
CA THR A 206 -21.23 10.44 14.91
C THR A 206 -22.15 9.33 15.43
N PRO A 207 -22.72 9.45 16.63
CA PRO A 207 -23.71 8.49 17.13
C PRO A 207 -24.93 8.41 16.20
N TRP A 208 -25.40 7.18 15.95
CA TRP A 208 -26.49 6.91 15.03
C TRP A 208 -27.39 5.79 15.53
N THR A 209 -28.63 5.71 15.04
CA THR A 209 -29.56 4.65 15.47
C THR A 209 -29.30 3.37 14.68
N SER A 210 -29.38 2.23 15.36
CA SER A 210 -29.20 0.92 14.74
C SER A 210 -30.20 0.69 13.60
N VAL A 211 -31.45 1.15 13.76
CA VAL A 211 -32.51 1.06 12.76
C VAL A 211 -32.15 1.84 11.49
N ALA A 212 -31.72 3.10 11.62
CA ALA A 212 -31.37 3.92 10.45
C ALA A 212 -30.13 3.37 9.73
N ALA A 213 -29.13 2.90 10.49
CA ALA A 213 -27.94 2.28 9.94
C ALA A 213 -28.26 1.00 9.15
N ARG A 214 -29.07 0.10 9.72
CA ARG A 214 -29.54 -1.12 9.02
C ARG A 214 -30.37 -0.80 7.78
N ALA A 215 -31.24 0.21 7.85
CA ALA A 215 -32.02 0.65 6.70
C ALA A 215 -31.14 1.20 5.56
N LEU A 216 -30.07 1.95 5.88
CA LEU A 216 -29.11 2.36 4.85
C LEU A 216 -28.35 1.16 4.29
N SER A 217 -27.94 0.20 5.13
CA SER A 217 -27.26 -1.03 4.69
C SER A 217 -28.09 -1.79 3.66
N ALA A 218 -29.38 -2.00 3.94
CA ALA A 218 -30.31 -2.67 3.02
C ALA A 218 -30.49 -1.90 1.70
N ARG A 219 -30.56 -0.55 1.75
CA ARG A 219 -30.64 0.27 0.52
C ARG A 219 -29.37 0.17 -0.33
N VAL A 220 -28.20 0.20 0.31
CA VAL A 220 -26.92 0.05 -0.38
C VAL A 220 -26.81 -1.32 -1.01
N HIS A 221 -27.19 -2.37 -0.28
CA HIS A 221 -27.26 -3.72 -0.81
C HIS A 221 -28.17 -3.77 -2.05
N ALA A 222 -29.40 -3.28 -1.97
CA ALA A 222 -30.32 -3.30 -3.12
C ALA A 222 -29.81 -2.51 -4.34
N ALA A 223 -28.91 -1.53 -4.14
CA ALA A 223 -28.39 -0.68 -5.20
C ALA A 223 -27.28 -1.31 -6.06
N PHE A 224 -26.79 -2.49 -5.70
CA PHE A 224 -25.84 -3.27 -6.49
C PHE A 224 -26.44 -4.65 -6.82
N PRO A 225 -27.04 -4.81 -8.01
CA PRO A 225 -27.51 -6.11 -8.49
C PRO A 225 -26.37 -7.13 -8.61
N GLU A 226 -25.19 -6.69 -9.04
CA GLU A 226 -23.98 -7.51 -9.13
C GLU A 226 -23.03 -7.18 -7.98
N LYS A 227 -22.79 -8.18 -7.12
CA LYS A 227 -21.93 -8.08 -5.92
C LYS A 227 -20.45 -8.37 -6.17
N GLY A 228 -20.11 -8.65 -7.43
CA GLY A 228 -18.73 -8.88 -7.84
C GLY A 228 -17.92 -7.59 -7.80
N PRO A 229 -16.61 -7.66 -7.51
CA PRO A 229 -15.71 -6.52 -7.66
C PRO A 229 -15.85 -5.85 -9.03
N GLY A 230 -15.89 -4.52 -9.05
CA GLY A 230 -16.20 -3.74 -10.25
C GLY A 230 -15.62 -2.34 -10.22
N ALA A 231 -15.95 -1.53 -11.23
CA ALA A 231 -15.48 -0.14 -11.35
C ALA A 231 -15.85 0.72 -10.12
N ALA A 232 -16.96 0.38 -9.45
CA ALA A 232 -17.44 1.11 -8.28
C ALA A 232 -16.49 1.00 -7.08
N ASP A 233 -15.79 -0.12 -6.91
CA ASP A 233 -14.81 -0.27 -5.84
C ASP A 233 -13.69 0.76 -5.95
N TRP A 234 -13.44 1.26 -7.17
CA TRP A 234 -12.38 2.19 -7.52
C TRP A 234 -12.80 3.67 -7.49
N ARG A 235 -14.03 3.98 -7.07
CA ARG A 235 -14.60 5.33 -7.06
C ARG A 235 -14.75 5.86 -5.64
N GLU A 236 -14.67 7.18 -5.47
CA GLU A 236 -14.65 7.82 -4.15
C GLU A 236 -15.88 7.45 -3.30
N GLY A 237 -17.08 7.47 -3.88
CA GLY A 237 -18.35 7.20 -3.19
C GLY A 237 -18.97 5.85 -3.53
N GLY A 238 -18.23 4.94 -4.18
CA GLY A 238 -18.75 3.63 -4.57
C GLY A 238 -19.84 3.70 -5.65
N GLU A 239 -19.83 4.71 -6.52
CA GLU A 239 -20.89 4.89 -7.52
C GLU A 239 -20.77 3.86 -8.66
N GLY A 240 -21.80 3.07 -8.90
CA GLY A 240 -21.88 2.16 -10.04
C GLY A 240 -22.99 1.13 -9.89
N GLU A 241 -23.15 0.29 -10.90
CA GLU A 241 -24.16 -0.78 -10.94
C GLU A 241 -23.61 -2.14 -10.45
N ALA A 242 -22.29 -2.31 -10.48
CA ALA A 242 -21.59 -3.49 -9.98
C ALA A 242 -20.45 -3.07 -9.05
N GLY A 243 -20.30 -3.75 -7.92
CA GLY A 243 -19.26 -3.47 -6.93
C GLY A 243 -19.17 -4.51 -5.84
N GLY A 244 -17.95 -4.75 -5.36
CA GLY A 244 -17.64 -5.66 -4.27
C GLY A 244 -17.86 -5.02 -2.90
N CYS A 245 -17.25 -5.62 -1.88
CA CYS A 245 -17.41 -5.20 -0.50
C CYS A 245 -16.96 -3.76 -0.23
N LEU A 246 -15.89 -3.32 -0.89
CA LEU A 246 -15.39 -1.96 -0.73
C LEU A 246 -16.36 -0.94 -1.33
N ALA A 247 -16.88 -1.18 -2.54
CA ALA A 247 -17.89 -0.32 -3.14
C ALA A 247 -19.13 -0.15 -2.24
N HIS A 248 -19.59 -1.25 -1.62
CA HIS A 248 -20.72 -1.22 -0.70
C HIS A 248 -20.39 -0.39 0.56
N ALA A 249 -19.24 -0.62 1.19
CA ALA A 249 -18.82 0.14 2.37
C ALA A 249 -18.67 1.64 2.06
N LEU A 250 -18.11 1.99 0.89
CA LEU A 250 -17.95 3.37 0.42
C LEU A 250 -19.29 4.04 0.15
N ARG A 251 -20.21 3.35 -0.52
CA ARG A 251 -21.54 3.86 -0.82
C ARG A 251 -22.36 4.05 0.44
N PHE A 252 -22.21 3.17 1.43
CA PHE A 252 -22.78 3.36 2.75
C PHE A 252 -22.22 4.62 3.42
N ALA A 253 -20.89 4.78 3.47
CA ALA A 253 -20.30 5.95 4.10
C ALA A 253 -20.68 7.27 3.38
N ALA A 254 -20.76 7.26 2.05
CA ALA A 254 -21.26 8.40 1.28
C ALA A 254 -22.73 8.72 1.60
N GLY A 255 -23.58 7.70 1.75
CA GLY A 255 -24.99 7.85 2.14
C GLY A 255 -25.18 8.31 3.59
N ALA A 256 -24.34 7.85 4.51
CA ALA A 256 -24.32 8.30 5.90
C ALA A 256 -23.89 9.77 5.99
N ARG A 257 -22.85 10.17 5.23
CA ARG A 257 -22.38 11.55 5.16
C ARG A 257 -23.44 12.52 4.64
N LYS A 258 -24.28 12.11 3.68
CA LYS A 258 -25.42 12.92 3.22
C LYS A 258 -26.45 13.21 4.33
N GLN A 259 -26.45 12.40 5.39
CA GLN A 259 -27.27 12.57 6.59
C GLN A 259 -26.50 13.23 7.74
N GLY A 260 -25.29 13.75 7.49
CA GLY A 260 -24.44 14.35 8.53
C GLY A 260 -23.79 13.34 9.48
N VAL A 261 -23.81 12.04 9.15
CA VAL A 261 -23.26 10.98 10.01
C VAL A 261 -21.87 10.55 9.53
N LYS A 262 -20.87 10.66 10.41
CA LYS A 262 -19.54 10.08 10.18
C LYS A 262 -19.49 8.63 10.68
N VAL A 263 -19.08 7.72 9.80
CA VAL A 263 -18.92 6.28 10.07
C VAL A 263 -17.49 5.84 9.74
N ALA A 264 -17.07 4.68 10.24
CA ALA A 264 -15.78 4.10 9.90
C ALA A 264 -15.93 3.03 8.82
N LEU A 265 -15.02 3.02 7.85
CA LEU A 265 -14.77 1.84 7.05
C LEU A 265 -13.93 0.88 7.87
N VAL A 266 -14.30 -0.39 7.88
CA VAL A 266 -13.50 -1.45 8.48
C VAL A 266 -12.84 -2.22 7.37
N HIS A 267 -11.51 -2.20 7.35
CA HIS A 267 -10.73 -3.12 6.53
C HIS A 267 -10.41 -4.33 7.39
N GLY A 268 -10.71 -5.53 6.90
CA GLY A 268 -10.49 -6.74 7.67
C GLY A 268 -10.50 -8.00 6.83
N LEU A 269 -10.76 -9.11 7.52
CA LEU A 269 -10.82 -10.44 6.96
C LEU A 269 -12.19 -11.05 7.18
N LEU A 270 -12.65 -11.82 6.20
CA LEU A 270 -13.85 -12.64 6.25
C LEU A 270 -13.49 -14.11 6.03
N VAL A 271 -13.97 -14.97 6.92
CA VAL A 271 -13.93 -16.44 6.80
C VAL A 271 -15.35 -16.94 6.60
N VAL A 272 -15.56 -17.63 5.48
CA VAL A 272 -16.83 -18.29 5.14
C VAL A 272 -16.60 -19.79 5.18
N ASP A 273 -17.51 -20.52 5.82
CA ASP A 273 -17.55 -21.99 5.87
C ASP A 273 -16.22 -22.66 6.31
N GLY A 274 -15.53 -22.05 7.27
CA GLY A 274 -14.24 -22.56 7.77
C GLY A 274 -13.08 -22.48 6.78
N GLY A 275 -13.28 -21.79 5.66
CA GLY A 275 -12.27 -21.57 4.63
C GLY A 275 -11.17 -20.58 5.05
N PRO A 276 -10.33 -20.17 4.10
CA PRO A 276 -9.29 -19.19 4.35
C PRO A 276 -9.88 -17.80 4.63
N ALA A 277 -9.14 -16.99 5.37
CA ALA A 277 -9.49 -15.61 5.70
C ALA A 277 -9.22 -14.68 4.50
N ARG A 278 -10.27 -14.16 3.87
CA ARG A 278 -10.18 -13.33 2.66
C ARG A 278 -10.33 -11.85 3.00
N PRO A 279 -9.65 -10.93 2.28
CA PRO A 279 -9.88 -9.51 2.43
C PRO A 279 -11.36 -9.15 2.29
N HIS A 280 -11.85 -8.36 3.23
CA HIS A 280 -13.22 -7.87 3.23
C HIS A 280 -13.28 -6.44 3.76
N ALA A 281 -14.31 -5.72 3.35
CA ALA A 281 -14.58 -4.37 3.82
C ALA A 281 -16.04 -4.25 4.24
N TRP A 282 -16.27 -3.64 5.40
CA TRP A 282 -17.61 -3.38 5.93
C TRP A 282 -17.62 -2.03 6.64
N VAL A 283 -18.72 -1.69 7.31
CA VAL A 283 -18.84 -0.41 8.03
C VAL A 283 -19.06 -0.63 9.52
N ARG A 284 -18.49 0.26 10.31
CA ARG A 284 -18.75 0.38 11.74
C ARG A 284 -19.44 1.70 12.01
N VAL A 285 -20.53 1.65 12.77
CA VAL A 285 -21.29 2.82 13.23
C VAL A 285 -21.19 2.95 14.74
N ALA A 286 -21.10 4.18 15.25
CA ALA A 286 -21.24 4.46 16.67
C ALA A 286 -22.73 4.53 16.99
N LEU A 287 -23.17 3.88 18.06
CA LEU A 287 -24.58 3.89 18.43
C LEU A 287 -24.91 4.99 19.45
N VAL A 288 -26.15 5.49 19.39
CA VAL A 288 -26.69 6.51 20.30
C VAL A 288 -26.77 6.05 21.76
N ASP A 289 -26.98 4.75 21.99
CA ASP A 289 -27.03 4.10 23.31
C ASP A 289 -25.64 3.67 23.83
N GLY A 290 -24.59 3.97 23.08
CA GLY A 290 -23.21 3.57 23.40
C GLY A 290 -22.76 2.34 22.61
N GLY A 291 -21.45 2.09 22.61
CA GLY A 291 -20.87 0.99 21.82
C GLY A 291 -20.87 1.24 20.31
N THR A 292 -20.79 0.16 19.54
CA THR A 292 -20.67 0.20 18.08
C THR A 292 -21.42 -0.96 17.44
N LEU A 293 -21.83 -0.78 16.19
CA LEU A 293 -22.45 -1.81 15.38
C LEU A 293 -21.69 -1.96 14.07
N ASP A 294 -21.30 -3.17 13.75
CA ASP A 294 -20.75 -3.52 12.45
C ASP A 294 -21.86 -4.01 11.52
N LEU A 295 -21.82 -3.55 10.27
CA LEU A 295 -22.78 -3.91 9.23
C LEU A 295 -22.00 -4.25 7.96
N ASP A 296 -22.32 -5.39 7.35
CA ASP A 296 -21.85 -5.75 6.01
C ASP A 296 -22.94 -5.42 4.97
N PRO A 297 -22.89 -4.25 4.30
CA PRO A 297 -23.85 -3.91 3.25
C PRO A 297 -23.74 -4.79 2.00
N THR A 298 -22.68 -5.59 1.87
CA THR A 298 -22.45 -6.48 0.71
C THR A 298 -23.35 -7.70 0.79
N SER A 299 -23.34 -8.39 1.92
CA SER A 299 -24.06 -9.66 2.16
C SER A 299 -25.35 -9.47 2.96
N LEU A 300 -25.41 -8.45 3.82
CA LEU A 300 -26.39 -8.30 4.91
C LEU A 300 -26.30 -9.36 6.02
N ASP A 301 -25.27 -10.22 5.97
CA ASP A 301 -25.02 -11.20 7.02
C ASP A 301 -24.58 -10.51 8.32
N ALA A 302 -24.73 -11.23 9.44
CA ALA A 302 -24.25 -10.75 10.71
C ALA A 302 -22.72 -10.68 10.72
N VAL A 303 -22.18 -9.53 11.16
CA VAL A 303 -20.75 -9.39 11.41
C VAL A 303 -20.43 -10.01 12.77
N LEU A 304 -19.88 -11.22 12.76
CA LEU A 304 -19.60 -12.03 13.96
C LEU A 304 -18.08 -12.23 14.17
N PRO A 305 -17.58 -12.32 15.42
CA PRO A 305 -16.15 -12.50 15.69
C PRO A 305 -15.53 -13.79 15.13
N ASP A 306 -16.32 -14.82 14.86
CA ASP A 306 -15.88 -16.10 14.29
C ASP A 306 -15.79 -16.09 12.75
N THR A 307 -16.38 -15.09 12.10
CA THR A 307 -16.37 -14.91 10.65
C THR A 307 -15.60 -13.68 10.23
N HIS A 308 -15.61 -12.62 11.03
CA HIS A 308 -15.00 -11.34 10.72
C HIS A 308 -13.89 -10.98 11.69
N LEU A 309 -12.73 -10.62 11.14
CA LEU A 309 -11.58 -10.15 11.92
C LEU A 309 -11.19 -8.75 11.43
N PRO A 310 -11.47 -7.69 12.20
CA PRO A 310 -11.07 -6.34 11.83
C PRO A 310 -9.54 -6.22 11.84
N LEU A 311 -8.99 -5.50 10.86
CA LEU A 311 -7.56 -5.16 10.81
C LEU A 311 -7.36 -3.67 11.07
N ALA A 312 -8.21 -2.80 10.53
CA ALA A 312 -8.08 -1.35 10.71
C ALA A 312 -9.43 -0.65 10.55
N LEU A 313 -9.54 0.53 11.17
CA LEU A 313 -10.58 1.51 10.88
C LEU A 313 -10.00 2.61 9.98
N ALA A 314 -10.77 3.07 9.00
CA ALA A 314 -10.35 4.13 8.10
C ALA A 314 -11.48 5.13 7.83
N GLU A 315 -11.09 6.35 7.48
CA GLU A 315 -12.02 7.31 6.87
C GLU A 315 -12.46 6.84 5.48
N ALA A 316 -13.69 7.19 5.09
CA ALA A 316 -14.19 6.92 3.76
C ALA A 316 -13.51 7.78 2.67
N ARG A 317 -12.72 8.79 3.06
CA ARG A 317 -12.02 9.70 2.15
C ARG A 317 -10.55 9.75 2.51
N GLY A 318 -9.73 9.94 1.49
CA GLY A 318 -8.28 9.96 1.63
C GLY A 318 -7.68 8.57 1.81
N PRO A 319 -6.37 8.52 2.08
CA PRO A 319 -5.64 7.27 2.07
C PRO A 319 -5.84 6.49 3.37
N ALA A 320 -6.22 5.21 3.28
CA ALA A 320 -6.30 4.30 4.44
C ALA A 320 -4.92 3.73 4.81
N LEU A 321 -4.00 4.60 5.22
CA LEU A 321 -2.58 4.30 5.42
C LEU A 321 -2.34 3.19 6.45
N GLU A 322 -3.04 3.25 7.58
CA GLU A 322 -2.93 2.26 8.65
C GLU A 322 -3.43 0.88 8.19
N ALA A 323 -4.56 0.83 7.47
CA ALA A 323 -5.06 -0.41 6.89
C ALA A 323 -4.02 -1.05 5.97
N GLY A 324 -3.40 -0.25 5.10
CA GLY A 324 -2.32 -0.71 4.23
C GLY A 324 -1.14 -1.27 5.03
N ALA A 325 -0.65 -0.54 6.03
CA ALA A 325 0.48 -0.99 6.85
C ALA A 325 0.20 -2.30 7.59
N ARG A 326 -0.99 -2.46 8.17
CA ARG A 326 -1.40 -3.66 8.92
C ARG A 326 -1.59 -4.86 7.98
N TRP A 327 -2.15 -4.64 6.79
CA TRP A 327 -2.17 -5.65 5.74
C TRP A 327 -0.77 -6.13 5.38
N LEU A 328 0.18 -5.22 5.20
CA LEU A 328 1.57 -5.58 4.88
C LEU A 328 2.22 -6.41 5.98
N ALA A 329 2.01 -6.04 7.24
CA ALA A 329 2.50 -6.83 8.38
C ALA A 329 1.94 -8.26 8.35
N LEU A 330 0.66 -8.41 8.00
CA LEU A 330 0.03 -9.71 7.83
C LEU A 330 0.64 -10.51 6.66
N LEU A 331 0.86 -9.87 5.51
CA LEU A 331 1.47 -10.52 4.33
C LEU A 331 2.93 -10.93 4.56
N ARG A 332 3.62 -10.21 5.43
CA ARG A 332 4.98 -10.50 5.89
C ARG A 332 5.06 -11.71 6.84
N GLY A 333 3.91 -12.23 7.27
CA GLY A 333 3.85 -13.24 8.32
C GLY A 333 4.21 -12.69 9.70
N ALA A 334 4.20 -11.36 9.88
CA ALA A 334 4.40 -10.76 11.20
C ALA A 334 3.20 -11.05 12.12
N HIS A 335 2.03 -11.35 11.55
CA HIS A 335 0.85 -11.84 12.23
C HIS A 335 0.32 -13.10 11.54
N ARG A 336 -0.29 -13.99 12.32
CA ARG A 336 -1.01 -15.18 11.84
C ARG A 336 -2.48 -15.07 12.22
N VAL A 337 -3.36 -15.50 11.33
CA VAL A 337 -4.81 -15.58 11.62
C VAL A 337 -5.06 -16.92 12.32
N VAL A 338 -5.63 -16.88 13.51
CA VAL A 338 -5.92 -18.09 14.29
C VAL A 338 -7.35 -18.07 14.85
N ARG A 339 -7.91 -19.24 15.13
CA ARG A 339 -9.13 -19.36 15.96
C ARG A 339 -8.76 -19.54 17.43
N GLN A 340 -9.28 -18.68 18.29
CA GLN A 340 -9.22 -18.87 19.74
C GLN A 340 -10.27 -19.91 20.14
N ARG A 341 -9.85 -20.90 20.93
CA ARG A 341 -10.77 -21.85 21.56
C ARG A 341 -11.54 -21.21 22.69
#